data_AF-W5SME7-F1
#
_entry.id   AF-W5SME7-F1
#
_cell.length_a   1.000
_cell.length_b   1.000
_cell.length_c   1.000
_cell.angle_alpha   90.00
_cell.angle_beta   90.00
_cell.angle_gamma   90.00
#
_symmetry.space_group_name_H-M   'P 1'
#
loop_
_entity.id
_entity.type
_entity.pdbx_description
1 polymer ?
#
loop_
_entity_poly.entity_id
_entity_poly.type
_entity_poly.pdbx_seq_one_letter_code
_entity_poly.pdbx_strand_id
1 'polypeptide(L)'
;MSDMVNLGKGFMEVFVSFGDMITETLGIKADTKKSEIGEYFSKIAETMKGVREKLGKILEENGKYEKVKEKVEGFIGKISKIEEGAKEAASGAIGDVIGNAKKGEDASPGESGSVNKLVKGIKEMVEVVLKNGEGDLNATKTAEEQQKSIGKLLGTKDDDGTETQAAAASATIGAVSGADILKAISVSDEASGEPTIEQAKNAAEIAAAKKEDSKDLNAAKKDAVIAAGIALRAMAKNGKFVAKNNEDKSANAINGTVASAVNKVLSTLVIAIRNKVDEGLKEINKVLGEIKQGEGSEAKAKAN
;
A
#
# COMPACT_ATOMS: atom_id res chain seq x y z
N MET A 1 24.22 26.08 24.49
CA MET A 1 23.05 25.18 24.56
C MET A 1 23.57 23.81 24.96
N SER A 2 22.92 23.10 25.89
CA SER A 2 23.34 21.73 26.22
C SER A 2 23.14 20.83 24.99
N ASP A 3 23.99 19.83 24.81
CA ASP A 3 23.91 18.89 23.67
C ASP A 3 22.51 18.25 23.55
N MET A 4 21.85 18.05 24.70
CA MET A 4 20.49 17.53 24.79
C MET A 4 19.37 18.48 24.28
N VAL A 5 19.65 19.78 24.18
CA VAL A 5 18.75 20.76 23.54
C VAL A 5 18.92 20.69 22.01
N ASN A 6 20.15 20.56 21.53
CA ASN A 6 20.44 20.38 20.10
C ASN A 6 19.84 19.05 19.59
N LEU A 7 19.98 17.98 20.37
CA LEU A 7 19.37 16.68 20.10
C LEU A 7 17.84 16.76 19.96
N GLY A 8 17.18 17.42 20.93
CA GLY A 8 15.73 17.63 20.87
C GLY A 8 15.28 18.46 19.65
N LYS A 9 16.07 19.47 19.26
CA LYS A 9 15.81 20.28 18.06
C LYS A 9 15.93 19.45 16.79
N GLY A 10 16.97 18.61 16.67
CA GLY A 10 17.17 17.71 15.53
C GLY A 10 15.98 16.78 15.30
N PHE A 11 15.45 16.15 16.35
CA PHE A 11 14.26 15.29 16.21
C PHE A 11 12.99 16.06 15.88
N MET A 12 12.83 17.28 16.39
CA MET A 12 11.71 18.15 16.01
C MET A 12 11.78 18.52 14.52
N GLU A 13 12.97 18.79 13.98
CA GLU A 13 13.16 19.05 12.55
C GLU A 13 12.87 17.82 11.67
N VAL A 14 13.16 16.60 12.17
CA VAL A 14 12.72 15.35 11.52
C VAL A 14 11.20 15.25 11.51
N PHE A 15 10.55 15.52 12.65
CA PHE A 15 9.10 15.44 12.79
C PHE A 15 8.37 16.42 11.88
N VAL A 16 8.78 17.70 11.87
CA VAL A 16 8.21 18.74 11.00
C VAL A 16 8.40 18.39 9.54
N SER A 17 9.62 17.98 9.16
CA SER A 17 9.93 17.59 7.78
C SER A 17 9.12 16.41 7.28
N PHE A 18 8.78 15.46 8.16
CA PHE A 18 7.91 14.36 7.82
C PHE A 18 6.46 14.82 7.68
N GLY A 19 5.99 15.63 8.63
CA GLY A 19 4.63 16.18 8.64
C GLY A 19 4.30 16.97 7.39
N ASP A 20 5.22 17.83 6.93
CA ASP A 20 5.03 18.66 5.73
C ASP A 20 5.01 17.83 4.43
N MET A 21 5.80 16.76 4.37
CA MET A 21 6.05 16.01 3.14
C MET A 21 4.93 15.02 2.78
N ILE A 22 4.17 14.53 3.77
CA ILE A 22 3.03 13.63 3.51
C ILE A 22 1.69 14.37 3.65
N THR A 23 1.58 15.63 3.24
CA THR A 23 0.28 16.34 3.25
C THR A 23 -0.54 16.17 1.97
N GLU A 24 0.04 15.61 0.90
CA GLU A 24 -0.67 15.35 -0.36
C GLU A 24 -1.77 14.29 -0.14
N THR A 25 -3.02 14.76 0.00
CA THR A 25 -4.19 13.88 0.04
C THR A 25 -4.37 13.22 -1.32
N LEU A 26 -4.41 11.89 -1.32
CA LEU A 26 -4.68 11.08 -2.51
C LEU A 26 -6.08 11.37 -3.05
N GLY A 27 -6.16 12.21 -4.08
CA GLY A 27 -7.35 12.39 -4.90
C GLY A 27 -7.35 11.42 -6.08
N ILE A 28 -7.09 10.12 -5.83
CA ILE A 28 -7.04 9.13 -6.92
C ILE A 28 -8.43 9.02 -7.54
N LYS A 29 -8.47 9.15 -8.86
CA LYS A 29 -9.66 9.03 -9.68
C LYS A 29 -9.44 7.96 -10.73
N ALA A 30 -10.49 7.60 -11.44
CA ALA A 30 -10.40 6.64 -12.55
C ALA A 30 -9.38 7.06 -13.63
N ASP A 31 -9.25 8.36 -13.88
CA ASP A 31 -8.33 8.96 -14.85
C ASP A 31 -6.91 9.17 -14.31
N THR A 32 -6.64 8.84 -13.04
CA THR A 32 -5.28 8.84 -12.49
C THR A 32 -4.42 7.83 -13.22
N LYS A 33 -3.23 8.25 -13.65
CA LYS A 33 -2.27 7.38 -14.32
C LYS A 33 -1.63 6.40 -13.34
N LYS A 34 -1.35 5.20 -13.80
CA LYS A 34 -0.51 4.21 -13.11
C LYS A 34 0.87 4.79 -12.85
N SER A 35 1.42 5.58 -13.79
CA SER A 35 2.67 6.31 -13.55
C SER A 35 2.60 7.31 -12.39
N GLU A 36 1.46 7.98 -12.17
CA GLU A 36 1.26 8.86 -11.02
C GLU A 36 1.23 8.06 -9.70
N ILE A 37 0.73 6.83 -9.72
CA ILE A 37 0.87 5.90 -8.59
C ILE A 37 2.35 5.52 -8.37
N GLY A 38 3.11 5.29 -9.44
CA GLY A 38 4.55 5.04 -9.35
C GLY A 38 5.33 6.23 -8.78
N GLU A 39 4.99 7.45 -9.22
CA GLU A 39 5.52 8.69 -8.66
C GLU A 39 5.15 8.85 -7.18
N TYR A 40 3.93 8.47 -6.79
CA TYR A 40 3.50 8.50 -5.41
C TYR A 40 4.35 7.60 -4.50
N PHE A 41 4.62 6.36 -4.93
CA PHE A 41 5.54 5.48 -4.23
C PHE A 41 6.97 6.05 -4.21
N SER A 42 7.41 6.70 -5.28
CA SER A 42 8.72 7.36 -5.34
C SER A 42 8.82 8.49 -4.31
N LYS A 43 7.78 9.32 -4.17
CA LYS A 43 7.69 10.36 -3.12
C LYS A 43 7.76 9.76 -1.72
N ILE A 44 7.09 8.63 -1.46
CA ILE A 44 7.21 7.91 -0.18
C ILE A 44 8.67 7.52 0.06
N ALA A 45 9.34 6.93 -0.93
CA ALA A 45 10.74 6.54 -0.81
C ALA A 45 11.66 7.74 -0.53
N GLU A 46 11.50 8.85 -1.26
CA GLU A 46 12.27 10.08 -1.05
C GLU A 46 12.04 10.65 0.36
N THR A 47 10.79 10.60 0.84
CA THR A 47 10.44 11.01 2.20
C THR A 47 11.16 10.16 3.25
N MET A 48 11.10 8.84 3.10
CA MET A 48 11.76 7.91 4.03
C MET A 48 13.28 8.10 4.00
N LYS A 49 13.86 8.32 2.83
CA LYS A 49 15.28 8.64 2.67
C LYS A 49 15.65 9.91 3.44
N GLY A 50 14.88 11.00 3.28
CA GLY A 50 15.13 12.25 3.99
C GLY A 50 15.04 12.12 5.50
N VAL A 51 14.06 11.36 6.01
CA VAL A 51 13.94 11.03 7.44
C VAL A 51 15.16 10.22 7.91
N ARG A 52 15.54 9.19 7.16
CA ARG A 52 16.68 8.32 7.48
C ARG A 52 17.99 9.09 7.56
N GLU A 53 18.28 9.94 6.57
CA GLU A 53 19.50 10.76 6.54
C GLU A 53 19.57 11.73 7.72
N LYS A 54 18.46 12.39 8.06
CA LYS A 54 18.41 13.28 9.23
C LYS A 54 18.60 12.52 10.55
N LEU A 55 17.98 11.35 10.71
CA LEU A 55 18.19 10.48 11.87
C LEU A 55 19.65 10.00 11.95
N GLY A 56 20.28 9.71 10.82
CA GLY A 56 21.70 9.35 10.74
C GLY A 56 22.62 10.46 11.23
N LYS A 57 22.40 11.71 10.80
CA LYS A 57 23.15 12.87 11.31
C LYS A 57 23.01 13.03 12.83
N ILE A 58 21.80 12.82 13.35
CA ILE A 58 21.56 12.88 14.80
C ILE A 58 22.38 11.82 15.53
N LEU A 59 22.51 10.60 14.98
CA LEU A 59 23.36 9.55 15.54
C LEU A 59 24.85 9.92 15.54
N GLU A 60 25.36 10.49 14.45
CA GLU A 60 26.76 10.91 14.35
C GLU A 60 27.09 12.00 15.39
N GLU A 61 26.20 12.97 15.56
CA GLU A 61 26.40 14.09 16.49
C GLU A 61 26.15 13.71 17.97
N ASN A 62 25.29 12.71 18.24
CA ASN A 62 24.78 12.42 19.58
C ASN A 62 24.97 10.96 20.02
N GLY A 63 25.84 10.20 19.36
CA GLY A 63 26.10 8.79 19.61
C GLY A 63 26.61 8.44 21.01
N LYS A 64 26.88 9.44 21.85
CA LYS A 64 27.21 9.29 23.28
C LYS A 64 26.05 8.78 24.14
N TYR A 65 24.80 8.95 23.69
CA TYR A 65 23.61 8.50 24.42
C TYR A 65 23.20 7.11 23.94
N GLU A 66 23.72 6.06 24.56
CA GLU A 66 23.55 4.66 24.11
C GLU A 66 22.09 4.24 23.92
N LYS A 67 21.20 4.59 24.88
CA LYS A 67 19.75 4.30 24.77
C LYS A 67 19.07 5.01 23.60
N VAL A 68 19.50 6.23 23.28
CA VAL A 68 18.96 6.99 22.13
C VAL A 68 19.49 6.38 20.85
N LYS A 69 20.78 6.05 20.82
CA LYS A 69 21.44 5.43 19.68
C LYS A 69 20.72 4.15 19.26
N GLU A 70 20.50 3.22 20.19
CA GLU A 70 19.81 1.96 19.92
C GLU A 70 18.41 2.17 19.32
N LYS A 71 17.63 3.10 19.88
CA LYS A 71 16.27 3.39 19.37
C LYS A 71 16.29 4.02 18.00
N VAL A 72 17.21 4.93 17.74
CA VAL A 72 17.33 5.60 16.43
C VAL A 72 17.83 4.63 15.37
N GLU A 73 18.82 3.78 15.67
CA GLU A 73 19.30 2.72 14.75
C GLU A 73 18.18 1.73 14.41
N GLY A 74 17.43 1.26 15.41
CA GLY A 74 16.28 0.38 15.21
C GLY A 74 15.17 1.04 14.39
N PHE A 75 14.96 2.35 14.55
CA PHE A 75 13.99 3.10 13.77
C PHE A 75 14.47 3.32 12.32
N ILE A 76 15.74 3.68 12.11
CA ILE A 76 16.36 3.78 10.78
C ILE A 76 16.19 2.47 10.00
N GLY A 77 16.37 1.32 10.64
CA GLY A 77 16.13 0.01 10.00
C GLY A 77 14.70 -0.15 9.48
N LYS A 78 13.70 0.28 10.27
CA LYS A 78 12.29 0.27 9.85
C LYS A 78 12.03 1.24 8.69
N ILE A 79 12.57 2.46 8.76
CA ILE A 79 12.43 3.48 7.71
C ILE A 79 13.07 3.00 6.39
N SER A 80 14.21 2.32 6.47
CA SER A 80 14.92 1.79 5.30
C SER A 80 14.08 0.75 4.55
N LYS A 81 13.41 -0.15 5.27
CA LYS A 81 12.47 -1.11 4.66
C LYS A 81 11.29 -0.44 3.96
N ILE A 82 10.75 0.65 4.54
CA ILE A 82 9.67 1.40 3.89
C ILE A 82 10.20 2.11 2.63
N GLU A 83 11.40 2.68 2.69
CA GLU A 83 12.08 3.29 1.54
C GLU A 83 12.28 2.29 0.39
N GLU A 84 12.82 1.12 0.69
CA GLU A 84 13.11 0.06 -0.29
C GLU A 84 11.83 -0.51 -0.89
N GLY A 85 10.84 -0.86 -0.06
CA GLY A 85 9.56 -1.36 -0.53
C GLY A 85 8.81 -0.36 -1.41
N ALA A 86 8.88 0.94 -1.07
CA ALA A 86 8.30 2.00 -1.90
C ALA A 86 9.01 2.12 -3.26
N LYS A 87 10.34 2.04 -3.32
CA LYS A 87 11.09 2.03 -4.60
C LYS A 87 10.70 0.84 -5.47
N GLU A 88 10.59 -0.34 -4.88
CA GLU A 88 10.23 -1.55 -5.61
C GLU A 88 8.81 -1.44 -6.20
N ALA A 89 7.84 -1.03 -5.37
CA ALA A 89 6.45 -0.82 -5.79
C ALA A 89 6.32 0.25 -6.88
N ALA A 90 7.07 1.35 -6.78
CA ALA A 90 7.10 2.41 -7.79
C ALA A 90 7.45 1.87 -9.18
N SER A 91 8.42 0.95 -9.25
CA SER A 91 8.85 0.34 -10.51
C SER A 91 7.84 -0.64 -11.11
N GLY A 92 6.82 -1.05 -10.34
CA GLY A 92 5.72 -1.88 -10.79
C GLY A 92 4.52 -1.07 -11.28
N ALA A 93 4.27 0.14 -10.75
CA ALA A 93 3.15 0.99 -11.16
C ALA A 93 3.51 1.88 -12.37
N ILE A 94 3.43 1.32 -13.58
CA ILE A 94 3.77 2.02 -14.82
C ILE A 94 2.68 1.79 -15.87
N GLY A 95 2.25 2.85 -16.55
CA GLY A 95 1.31 2.78 -17.67
C GLY A 95 0.28 3.90 -17.66
N ASP A 96 -0.79 3.69 -18.44
CA ASP A 96 -1.90 4.63 -18.64
C ASP A 96 -2.76 4.77 -17.38
N VAL A 97 -4.06 5.08 -17.50
CA VAL A 97 -4.97 5.27 -16.38
C VAL A 97 -5.30 3.97 -15.64
N ILE A 98 -5.60 4.06 -14.34
CA ILE A 98 -6.02 2.91 -13.52
C ILE A 98 -7.43 2.42 -13.90
N GLY A 99 -8.33 3.36 -14.23
CA GLY A 99 -9.68 3.09 -14.71
C GLY A 99 -9.68 3.07 -16.23
N ASN A 100 -9.16 2.00 -16.80
CA ASN A 100 -8.96 1.86 -18.24
C ASN A 100 -9.96 0.90 -18.91
N ALA A 101 -11.05 0.56 -18.23
CA ALA A 101 -12.15 -0.17 -18.86
C ALA A 101 -12.79 0.74 -19.91
N LYS A 102 -12.82 0.25 -21.15
CA LYS A 102 -13.39 0.94 -22.30
C LYS A 102 -14.45 0.05 -22.93
N LYS A 103 -15.55 0.67 -23.34
CA LYS A 103 -16.68 -0.02 -23.96
C LYS A 103 -16.23 -0.83 -25.16
N GLY A 104 -16.60 -2.11 -25.18
CA GLY A 104 -16.26 -2.98 -26.30
C GLY A 104 -14.77 -3.33 -26.38
N GLU A 105 -14.01 -3.15 -25.29
CA GLU A 105 -12.64 -3.65 -25.16
C GLU A 105 -12.61 -4.81 -24.17
N ASP A 106 -11.81 -5.83 -24.49
CA ASP A 106 -11.53 -6.95 -23.60
C ASP A 106 -10.62 -6.52 -22.44
N ALA A 107 -10.66 -7.29 -21.35
CA ALA A 107 -9.67 -7.17 -20.30
C ALA A 107 -8.28 -7.61 -20.81
N SER A 108 -7.23 -7.10 -20.15
CA SER A 108 -5.83 -7.50 -20.38
C SER A 108 -5.17 -7.80 -19.05
N PRO A 109 -4.40 -8.89 -18.93
CA PRO A 109 -3.72 -9.23 -17.68
C PRO A 109 -2.73 -8.14 -17.28
N GLY A 110 -2.53 -7.98 -15.98
CA GLY A 110 -1.36 -7.27 -15.47
C GLY A 110 -0.09 -8.02 -15.87
N GLU A 111 0.93 -7.30 -16.32
CA GLU A 111 2.24 -7.88 -16.61
C GLU A 111 2.81 -8.48 -15.31
N SER A 112 3.07 -9.78 -15.27
CA SER A 112 3.45 -10.50 -14.04
C SER A 112 4.66 -9.89 -13.34
N GLY A 113 5.66 -9.40 -14.09
CA GLY A 113 6.81 -8.70 -13.50
C GLY A 113 6.43 -7.41 -12.78
N SER A 114 5.48 -6.65 -13.31
CA SER A 114 4.95 -5.43 -12.68
C SER A 114 4.07 -5.76 -11.47
N VAL A 115 3.23 -6.79 -11.56
CA VAL A 115 2.42 -7.29 -10.44
C VAL A 115 3.32 -7.73 -9.28
N ASN A 116 4.36 -8.52 -9.56
CA ASN A 116 5.25 -9.04 -8.53
C ASN A 116 6.06 -7.95 -7.84
N LYS A 117 6.48 -6.90 -8.57
CA LYS A 117 7.11 -5.70 -8.00
C LYS A 117 6.20 -4.97 -7.02
N LEU A 118 4.93 -4.78 -7.40
CA LEU A 118 3.93 -4.17 -6.51
C LEU A 118 3.72 -5.02 -5.25
N VAL A 119 3.57 -6.34 -5.41
CA VAL A 119 3.41 -7.28 -4.28
C VAL A 119 4.61 -7.23 -3.35
N LYS A 120 5.84 -7.33 -3.86
CA LYS A 120 7.07 -7.27 -3.06
C LYS A 120 7.21 -5.95 -2.32
N GLY A 121 7.07 -4.84 -3.04
CA GLY A 121 7.22 -3.52 -2.43
C GLY A 121 6.17 -3.23 -1.35
N ILE A 122 4.90 -3.56 -1.62
CA ILE A 122 3.83 -3.40 -0.63
C ILE A 122 4.04 -4.35 0.55
N LYS A 123 4.48 -5.59 0.31
CA LYS A 123 4.79 -6.55 1.37
C LYS A 123 5.85 -6.02 2.35
N GLU A 124 6.98 -5.53 1.83
CA GLU A 124 8.06 -4.98 2.66
C GLU A 124 7.59 -3.82 3.54
N MET A 125 6.76 -2.93 2.98
CA MET A 125 6.16 -1.83 3.76
C MET A 125 5.20 -2.37 4.82
N VAL A 126 4.30 -3.28 4.45
CA VAL A 126 3.26 -3.84 5.33
C VAL A 126 3.85 -4.58 6.51
N GLU A 127 4.96 -5.31 6.34
CA GLU A 127 5.68 -5.99 7.44
C GLU A 127 6.16 -5.02 8.54
N VAL A 128 6.34 -3.74 8.20
CA VAL A 128 6.78 -2.71 9.14
C VAL A 128 5.60 -1.94 9.72
N VAL A 129 4.59 -1.63 8.90
CA VAL A 129 3.57 -0.63 9.25
C VAL A 129 2.31 -1.22 9.86
N LEU A 130 1.94 -2.47 9.52
CA LEU A 130 0.79 -3.13 10.16
C LEU A 130 1.20 -3.78 11.48
N LYS A 131 0.33 -3.68 12.48
CA LYS A 131 0.51 -4.32 13.77
C LYS A 131 0.22 -5.82 13.69
N ASN A 132 0.71 -6.57 14.67
CA ASN A 132 0.38 -7.99 14.78
C ASN A 132 -1.14 -8.16 14.92
N GLY A 133 -1.74 -8.97 14.03
CA GLY A 133 -3.19 -9.18 13.98
C GLY A 133 -3.99 -8.06 13.33
N GLU A 134 -3.35 -7.04 12.76
CA GLU A 134 -4.02 -6.01 11.97
C GLU A 134 -4.29 -6.51 10.55
N GLY A 135 -5.55 -6.41 10.14
CA GLY A 135 -6.04 -6.94 8.86
C GLY A 135 -6.28 -8.45 8.89
N ASP A 136 -7.29 -8.90 8.18
CA ASP A 136 -7.64 -10.31 8.00
C ASP A 136 -7.71 -10.66 6.50
N LEU A 137 -6.77 -11.50 6.04
CA LEU A 137 -6.77 -11.99 4.65
C LEU A 137 -8.00 -12.87 4.33
N ASN A 138 -8.66 -13.42 5.34
CA ASN A 138 -9.86 -14.24 5.21
C ASN A 138 -11.14 -13.40 5.31
N ALA A 139 -11.04 -12.08 5.45
CA ALA A 139 -12.19 -11.20 5.55
C ALA A 139 -13.10 -11.38 4.33
N THR A 140 -14.32 -11.80 4.61
CA THR A 140 -15.34 -12.09 3.60
C THR A 140 -16.73 -11.91 4.21
N LYS A 141 -17.59 -11.21 3.50
CA LYS A 141 -18.99 -10.93 3.88
C LYS A 141 -19.94 -11.04 2.69
N THR A 142 -19.46 -10.86 1.47
CA THR A 142 -20.29 -11.03 0.27
C THR A 142 -20.53 -12.52 -0.01
N ALA A 143 -21.60 -12.82 -0.76
CA ALA A 143 -21.96 -14.19 -1.08
C ALA A 143 -21.02 -14.78 -2.14
N GLU A 144 -20.78 -16.09 -2.06
CA GLU A 144 -19.88 -16.80 -2.98
C GLU A 144 -20.24 -16.59 -4.46
N GLU A 145 -21.52 -16.59 -4.80
CA GLU A 145 -21.99 -16.36 -6.17
C GLU A 145 -21.64 -14.94 -6.67
N GLN A 146 -21.67 -13.95 -5.79
CA GLN A 146 -21.26 -12.58 -6.12
C GLN A 146 -19.75 -12.53 -6.35
N GLN A 147 -18.97 -13.17 -5.49
CA GLN A 147 -17.50 -13.25 -5.58
C GLN A 147 -17.04 -13.89 -6.87
N LYS A 148 -17.62 -15.05 -7.22
CA LYS A 148 -17.34 -15.74 -8.50
C LYS A 148 -17.55 -14.82 -9.68
N SER A 149 -18.70 -14.15 -9.73
CA SER A 149 -19.08 -13.30 -10.86
C SER A 149 -18.14 -12.12 -11.10
N ILE A 150 -17.31 -11.73 -10.13
CA ILE A 150 -16.33 -10.64 -10.27
C ILE A 150 -15.20 -11.02 -11.25
N GLY A 151 -14.89 -12.31 -11.40
CA GLY A 151 -13.92 -12.75 -12.40
C GLY A 151 -14.26 -12.31 -13.82
N LYS A 152 -15.55 -12.07 -14.10
CA LYS A 152 -16.02 -11.55 -15.39
C LYS A 152 -15.47 -10.15 -15.69
N LEU A 153 -15.06 -9.36 -14.70
CA LEU A 153 -14.33 -8.11 -14.93
C LEU A 153 -12.94 -8.31 -15.57
N LEU A 154 -12.46 -9.55 -15.61
CA LEU A 154 -11.20 -9.98 -16.24
C LEU A 154 -11.45 -10.71 -17.57
N GLY A 155 -12.70 -10.74 -18.04
CA GLY A 155 -13.21 -11.51 -19.18
C GLY A 155 -13.24 -10.76 -20.51
N THR A 156 -14.28 -11.01 -21.32
CA THR A 156 -14.44 -10.52 -22.70
C THR A 156 -15.67 -9.64 -22.87
N LYS A 157 -15.59 -8.69 -23.79
CA LYS A 157 -16.57 -7.61 -23.97
C LYS A 157 -18.00 -8.03 -24.35
N ASP A 158 -18.21 -9.27 -24.75
CA ASP A 158 -19.47 -9.73 -25.33
C ASP A 158 -20.55 -9.86 -24.24
N ASP A 159 -20.22 -10.55 -23.14
CA ASP A 159 -21.17 -10.83 -22.04
C ASP A 159 -20.68 -10.36 -20.66
N ASP A 160 -19.43 -9.91 -20.57
CA ASP A 160 -18.81 -9.50 -19.31
C ASP A 160 -18.58 -7.99 -19.20
N GLY A 161 -18.12 -7.56 -18.02
CA GLY A 161 -17.95 -6.17 -17.67
C GLY A 161 -19.27 -5.43 -17.58
N THR A 162 -20.25 -5.97 -16.84
CA THR A 162 -21.59 -5.36 -16.65
C THR A 162 -21.67 -4.50 -15.39
N GLU A 163 -22.69 -3.64 -15.29
CA GLU A 163 -23.01 -2.89 -14.06
C GLU A 163 -23.21 -3.82 -12.85
N THR A 164 -23.83 -5.00 -13.05
CA THR A 164 -24.03 -5.99 -11.99
C THR A 164 -22.70 -6.53 -11.45
N GLN A 165 -21.74 -6.81 -12.33
CA GLN A 165 -20.42 -7.31 -11.94
C GLN A 165 -19.59 -6.20 -11.28
N ALA A 166 -19.71 -4.96 -11.76
CA ALA A 166 -19.13 -3.80 -11.10
C ALA A 166 -19.71 -3.59 -9.69
N ALA A 167 -21.02 -3.77 -9.52
CA ALA A 167 -21.70 -3.69 -8.22
C ALA A 167 -21.24 -4.79 -7.27
N ALA A 168 -21.05 -6.03 -7.75
CA ALA A 168 -20.50 -7.13 -6.96
C ALA A 168 -19.06 -6.83 -6.48
N ALA A 169 -18.22 -6.30 -7.37
CA ALA A 169 -16.87 -5.87 -7.02
C ALA A 169 -16.88 -4.69 -6.03
N SER A 170 -17.76 -3.70 -6.23
CA SER A 170 -17.95 -2.60 -5.29
C SER A 170 -18.39 -3.07 -3.91
N ALA A 171 -19.32 -4.03 -3.83
CA ALA A 171 -19.76 -4.62 -2.57
C ALA A 171 -18.61 -5.35 -1.86
N THR A 172 -17.81 -6.11 -2.61
CA THR A 172 -16.60 -6.80 -2.13
C THR A 172 -15.58 -5.82 -1.55
N ILE A 173 -15.27 -4.74 -2.29
CA ILE A 173 -14.34 -3.69 -1.83
C ILE A 173 -14.92 -2.97 -0.61
N GLY A 174 -16.23 -2.73 -0.57
CA GLY A 174 -16.92 -2.10 0.56
C GLY A 174 -16.97 -2.97 1.83
N ALA A 175 -16.99 -4.30 1.68
CA ALA A 175 -17.14 -5.25 2.78
C ALA A 175 -15.89 -5.38 3.68
N VAL A 176 -14.71 -5.15 3.12
CA VAL A 176 -13.41 -5.32 3.79
C VAL A 176 -12.78 -3.99 4.19
N SER A 177 -11.84 -3.99 5.12
CA SER A 177 -11.02 -2.81 5.44
C SER A 177 -9.83 -2.70 4.47
N GLY A 178 -9.19 -1.53 4.41
CA GLY A 178 -7.95 -1.41 3.64
C GLY A 178 -6.79 -2.22 4.23
N ALA A 179 -6.81 -2.46 5.55
CA ALA A 179 -5.83 -3.31 6.22
C ALA A 179 -5.98 -4.78 5.80
N ASP A 180 -7.21 -5.26 5.62
CA ASP A 180 -7.48 -6.60 5.09
C ASP A 180 -6.92 -6.75 3.67
N ILE A 181 -7.12 -5.73 2.82
CA ILE A 181 -6.61 -5.71 1.45
C ILE A 181 -5.08 -5.70 1.46
N LEU A 182 -4.45 -4.83 2.25
CA LEU A 182 -2.99 -4.77 2.38
C LEU A 182 -2.41 -6.07 2.91
N LYS A 183 -3.09 -6.70 3.87
CA LYS A 183 -2.70 -8.01 4.39
C LYS A 183 -2.80 -9.09 3.33
N ALA A 184 -3.85 -9.08 2.51
CA ALA A 184 -4.00 -10.01 1.39
C ALA A 184 -2.91 -9.80 0.32
N ILE A 185 -2.49 -8.56 0.05
CA ILE A 185 -1.35 -8.28 -0.84
C ILE A 185 -0.04 -8.82 -0.24
N SER A 186 0.23 -8.56 1.04
CA SER A 186 1.52 -8.90 1.65
C SER A 186 1.77 -10.39 1.83
N VAL A 187 0.70 -11.19 1.91
CA VAL A 187 0.77 -12.66 1.97
C VAL A 187 0.52 -13.32 0.62
N SER A 188 0.31 -12.54 -0.45
CA SER A 188 0.13 -13.08 -1.80
C SER A 188 1.44 -13.70 -2.27
N ASP A 189 1.35 -14.90 -2.86
CA ASP A 189 2.46 -15.43 -3.65
C ASP A 189 2.69 -14.56 -4.89
N GLU A 190 3.86 -14.73 -5.50
CA GLU A 190 4.17 -14.10 -6.79
C GLU A 190 3.35 -14.73 -7.90
N ALA A 191 2.86 -13.90 -8.83
CA ALA A 191 2.29 -14.38 -10.07
C ALA A 191 3.39 -15.08 -10.89
N SER A 192 3.24 -16.38 -11.09
CA SER A 192 4.14 -17.20 -11.88
C SER A 192 3.37 -17.96 -12.95
N GLY A 193 4.02 -18.22 -14.08
CA GLY A 193 3.36 -18.85 -15.23
C GLY A 193 2.24 -17.98 -15.81
N GLU A 194 1.16 -18.63 -16.21
CA GLU A 194 0.00 -18.00 -16.85
C GLU A 194 -1.26 -18.35 -16.05
N PRO A 195 -1.49 -17.70 -14.89
CA PRO A 195 -2.66 -18.00 -14.07
C PRO A 195 -3.94 -17.71 -14.87
N THR A 196 -4.94 -18.55 -14.66
CA THR A 196 -6.27 -18.36 -15.24
C THR A 196 -7.23 -17.78 -14.19
N ILE A 197 -8.40 -17.29 -14.62
CA ILE A 197 -9.37 -16.65 -13.72
C ILE A 197 -9.90 -17.69 -12.72
N GLU A 198 -10.23 -18.90 -13.18
CA GLU A 198 -10.76 -19.94 -12.30
C GLU A 198 -9.76 -20.42 -11.25
N GLN A 199 -8.48 -20.49 -11.65
CA GLN A 199 -7.42 -21.08 -10.85
C GLN A 199 -6.73 -20.09 -9.92
N ALA A 200 -6.92 -18.77 -10.12
CA ALA A 200 -6.31 -17.74 -9.31
C ALA A 200 -6.73 -17.83 -7.84
N LYS A 201 -5.77 -18.09 -6.95
CA LYS A 201 -5.96 -18.30 -5.50
C LYS A 201 -5.59 -17.07 -4.67
N ASN A 202 -4.68 -16.24 -5.17
CA ASN A 202 -4.14 -15.09 -4.46
C ASN A 202 -4.27 -13.80 -5.30
N ALA A 203 -3.93 -12.66 -4.68
CA ALA A 203 -4.11 -11.34 -5.27
C ALA A 203 -3.25 -11.15 -6.54
N ALA A 204 -2.00 -11.63 -6.54
CA ALA A 204 -1.11 -11.52 -7.67
C ALA A 204 -1.62 -12.34 -8.87
N GLU A 205 -2.06 -13.57 -8.62
CA GLU A 205 -2.63 -14.44 -9.66
C GLU A 205 -3.90 -13.82 -10.26
N ILE A 206 -4.80 -13.26 -9.45
CA ILE A 206 -5.98 -12.53 -9.96
C ILE A 206 -5.54 -11.37 -10.87
N ALA A 207 -4.52 -10.62 -10.44
CA ALA A 207 -4.05 -9.46 -11.19
C ALA A 207 -3.44 -9.85 -12.54
N ALA A 208 -2.68 -10.94 -12.58
CA ALA A 208 -2.04 -11.49 -13.78
C ALA A 208 -2.94 -12.45 -14.57
N ALA A 209 -4.14 -12.76 -14.09
CA ALA A 209 -5.01 -13.78 -14.67
C ALA A 209 -5.34 -13.48 -16.13
N LYS A 210 -5.11 -14.46 -17.00
CA LYS A 210 -5.48 -14.41 -18.41
C LYS A 210 -6.96 -14.72 -18.59
N LYS A 211 -7.54 -14.14 -19.63
CA LYS A 211 -8.90 -14.48 -20.07
C LYS A 211 -8.95 -15.94 -20.52
N GLU A 212 -10.04 -16.62 -20.15
CA GLU A 212 -10.37 -17.99 -20.55
C GLU A 212 -11.90 -18.11 -20.74
N ASP A 213 -12.38 -19.28 -21.17
CA ASP A 213 -13.81 -19.49 -21.44
C ASP A 213 -14.67 -19.37 -20.18
N SER A 214 -14.17 -19.90 -19.06
CA SER A 214 -14.81 -19.74 -17.75
C SER A 214 -14.21 -18.55 -16.99
N LYS A 215 -15.06 -17.69 -16.48
CA LYS A 215 -14.65 -16.36 -15.99
C LYS A 215 -15.05 -16.16 -14.54
N ASP A 216 -15.38 -17.24 -13.86
CA ASP A 216 -15.78 -17.20 -12.46
C ASP A 216 -14.55 -17.42 -11.55
N LEU A 217 -14.41 -16.57 -10.53
CA LEU A 217 -13.38 -16.73 -9.50
C LEU A 217 -13.72 -17.89 -8.57
N ASN A 218 -13.34 -19.11 -8.97
CA ASN A 218 -13.64 -20.34 -8.25
C ASN A 218 -12.67 -20.62 -7.10
N ALA A 219 -11.41 -20.21 -7.20
CA ALA A 219 -10.41 -20.47 -6.16
C ALA A 219 -10.32 -19.33 -5.13
N ALA A 220 -10.20 -18.08 -5.57
CA ALA A 220 -10.15 -16.91 -4.68
C ALA A 220 -11.55 -16.42 -4.28
N LYS A 221 -12.11 -17.01 -3.20
CA LYS A 221 -13.45 -16.67 -2.66
C LYS A 221 -13.40 -15.81 -1.39
N LYS A 222 -12.44 -14.88 -1.30
CA LYS A 222 -12.28 -13.99 -0.13
C LYS A 222 -12.31 -12.55 -0.60
N ASP A 223 -13.15 -11.74 0.04
CA ASP A 223 -13.36 -10.36 -0.39
C ASP A 223 -12.06 -9.56 -0.36
N ALA A 224 -11.22 -9.79 0.67
CA ALA A 224 -9.92 -9.13 0.80
C ALA A 224 -8.96 -9.48 -0.35
N VAL A 225 -8.92 -10.76 -0.74
CA VAL A 225 -8.06 -11.27 -1.83
C VAL A 225 -8.54 -10.76 -3.19
N ILE A 226 -9.86 -10.75 -3.42
CA ILE A 226 -10.45 -10.23 -4.66
C ILE A 226 -10.20 -8.73 -4.79
N ALA A 227 -10.47 -7.95 -3.74
CA ALA A 227 -10.21 -6.52 -3.72
C ALA A 227 -8.72 -6.20 -3.92
N ALA A 228 -7.83 -6.99 -3.33
CA ALA A 228 -6.38 -6.89 -3.53
C ALA A 228 -5.99 -7.16 -5.00
N GLY A 229 -6.53 -8.22 -5.61
CA GLY A 229 -6.27 -8.54 -7.01
C GLY A 229 -6.76 -7.45 -7.97
N ILE A 230 -7.93 -6.88 -7.72
CA ILE A 230 -8.46 -5.72 -8.48
C ILE A 230 -7.50 -4.53 -8.36
N ALA A 231 -7.09 -4.16 -7.14
CA ALA A 231 -6.19 -3.05 -6.93
C ALA A 231 -4.83 -3.27 -7.60
N LEU A 232 -4.25 -4.47 -7.48
CA LEU A 232 -2.98 -4.82 -8.12
C LEU A 232 -3.07 -4.75 -9.65
N ARG A 233 -4.11 -5.31 -10.26
CA ARG A 233 -4.29 -5.25 -11.73
C ARG A 233 -4.42 -3.81 -12.21
N ALA A 234 -5.14 -2.99 -11.46
CA ALA A 234 -5.35 -1.59 -11.78
C ALA A 234 -4.03 -0.80 -11.76
N MET A 235 -3.15 -1.05 -10.79
CA MET A 235 -1.85 -0.40 -10.69
C MET A 235 -0.80 -0.99 -11.64
N ALA A 236 -0.88 -2.29 -11.94
CA ALA A 236 0.11 -3.00 -12.72
C ALA A 236 0.10 -2.59 -14.21
N LYS A 237 1.27 -2.63 -14.83
CA LYS A 237 1.45 -2.43 -16.27
C LYS A 237 0.58 -3.39 -17.07
N ASN A 238 -0.02 -2.90 -18.15
CA ASN A 238 -0.95 -3.61 -19.04
C ASN A 238 -2.27 -4.12 -18.42
N GLY A 239 -2.43 -4.07 -17.10
CA GLY A 239 -3.66 -4.53 -16.45
C GLY A 239 -4.86 -3.70 -16.88
N LYS A 240 -5.86 -4.34 -17.47
CA LYS A 240 -7.13 -3.75 -17.89
C LYS A 240 -8.31 -4.59 -17.44
N PHE A 241 -9.45 -3.92 -17.28
CA PHE A 241 -10.75 -4.54 -17.03
C PHE A 241 -11.63 -4.41 -18.27
N VAL A 242 -12.52 -5.38 -18.45
CA VAL A 242 -13.48 -5.38 -19.56
C VAL A 242 -14.64 -4.44 -19.26
N ALA A 243 -15.23 -3.82 -20.29
CA ALA A 243 -16.57 -3.23 -20.20
C ALA A 243 -17.44 -3.73 -21.35
N LYS A 244 -18.68 -4.10 -21.02
CA LYS A 244 -19.62 -4.69 -21.98
C LYS A 244 -19.82 -3.80 -23.20
N ASN A 245 -19.94 -4.42 -24.36
CA ASN A 245 -20.30 -3.70 -25.58
C ASN A 245 -21.70 -3.05 -25.44
N ASN A 246 -21.90 -1.91 -26.10
CA ASN A 246 -23.18 -1.20 -26.12
C ASN A 246 -23.72 -0.69 -24.75
N GLU A 247 -22.89 -0.64 -23.71
CA GLU A 247 -23.29 -0.19 -22.37
C GLU A 247 -22.28 0.81 -21.77
N ASP A 248 -22.47 2.11 -22.02
CA ASP A 248 -21.51 3.15 -21.58
C ASP A 248 -21.42 3.25 -20.04
N LYS A 249 -22.51 2.92 -19.34
CA LYS A 249 -22.56 2.96 -17.87
C LYS A 249 -21.63 1.95 -17.22
N SER A 250 -21.45 0.78 -17.85
CA SER A 250 -20.57 -0.27 -17.35
C SER A 250 -19.12 0.18 -17.22
N ALA A 251 -18.58 0.87 -18.24
CA ALA A 251 -17.23 1.40 -18.17
C ALA A 251 -17.06 2.37 -16.98
N ASN A 252 -18.02 3.28 -16.78
CA ASN A 252 -17.98 4.23 -15.65
C ASN A 252 -18.07 3.53 -14.29
N ALA A 253 -18.97 2.56 -14.14
CA ALA A 253 -19.15 1.79 -12.91
C ALA A 253 -17.88 0.99 -12.56
N ILE A 254 -17.28 0.33 -13.54
CA ILE A 254 -16.06 -0.47 -13.35
C ILE A 254 -14.88 0.43 -13.01
N ASN A 255 -14.69 1.52 -13.75
CA ASN A 255 -13.59 2.46 -13.50
C ASN A 255 -13.71 3.13 -12.12
N GLY A 256 -14.92 3.46 -11.68
CA GLY A 256 -15.17 3.96 -10.32
C GLY A 256 -14.87 2.92 -9.24
N THR A 257 -15.28 1.66 -9.47
CA THR A 257 -15.01 0.53 -8.57
C THR A 257 -13.50 0.28 -8.43
N VAL A 258 -12.79 0.26 -9.55
CA VAL A 258 -11.34 0.07 -9.62
C VAL A 258 -10.60 1.20 -8.89
N ALA A 259 -10.98 2.46 -9.14
CA ALA A 259 -10.40 3.60 -8.45
C ALA A 259 -10.65 3.54 -6.94
N SER A 260 -11.80 3.06 -6.49
CA SER A 260 -12.11 2.83 -5.07
C SER A 260 -11.17 1.80 -4.44
N ALA A 261 -10.91 0.68 -5.13
CA ALA A 261 -9.97 -0.34 -4.65
C ALA A 261 -8.55 0.24 -4.46
N VAL A 262 -8.04 0.95 -5.48
CA VAL A 262 -6.70 1.57 -5.43
C VAL A 262 -6.62 2.63 -4.34
N ASN A 263 -7.63 3.51 -4.24
CA ASN A 263 -7.72 4.51 -3.16
C ASN A 263 -7.61 3.87 -1.78
N LYS A 264 -8.37 2.79 -1.56
CA LYS A 264 -8.45 2.13 -0.25
C LYS A 264 -7.12 1.52 0.14
N VAL A 265 -6.39 0.91 -0.80
CA VAL A 265 -5.03 0.39 -0.59
C VAL A 265 -4.06 1.50 -0.24
N LEU A 266 -3.96 2.53 -1.10
CA LEU A 266 -2.93 3.57 -0.95
C LEU A 266 -3.19 4.46 0.27
N SER A 267 -4.44 4.88 0.50
CA SER A 267 -4.79 5.69 1.69
C SER A 267 -4.48 4.95 2.98
N THR A 268 -4.82 3.66 3.07
CA THR A 268 -4.54 2.87 4.27
C THR A 268 -3.04 2.67 4.48
N LEU A 269 -2.30 2.37 3.41
CA LEU A 269 -0.86 2.18 3.47
C LEU A 269 -0.15 3.44 3.98
N VAL A 270 -0.56 4.60 3.48
CA VAL A 270 0.03 5.89 3.83
C VAL A 270 -0.30 6.27 5.27
N ILE A 271 -1.54 6.05 5.70
CA ILE A 271 -1.92 6.24 7.11
C ILE A 271 -1.09 5.32 8.00
N ALA A 272 -0.90 4.05 7.62
CA ALA A 272 -0.09 3.11 8.39
C ALA A 272 1.38 3.55 8.45
N ILE A 273 1.97 4.02 7.34
CA ILE A 273 3.31 4.61 7.31
C ILE A 273 3.40 5.82 8.25
N ARG A 274 2.45 6.75 8.17
CA ARG A 274 2.40 7.93 9.06
C ARG A 274 2.34 7.55 10.54
N ASN A 275 1.44 6.63 10.89
CA ASN A 275 1.32 6.14 12.26
C ASN A 275 2.63 5.49 12.71
N LYS A 276 3.28 4.71 11.85
CA LYS A 276 4.53 4.03 12.21
C LYS A 276 5.69 4.99 12.44
N VAL A 277 5.80 6.01 11.59
CA VAL A 277 6.82 7.05 11.73
C VAL A 277 6.58 7.88 13.00
N ASP A 278 5.33 8.28 13.24
CA ASP A 278 4.92 9.01 14.46
C ASP A 278 5.21 8.20 15.73
N GLU A 279 4.86 6.91 15.75
CA GLU A 279 5.19 5.99 16.86
C GLU A 279 6.70 5.93 17.12
N GLY A 280 7.52 5.77 16.08
CA GLY A 280 8.98 5.71 16.21
C GLY A 280 9.58 7.02 16.74
N LEU A 281 9.13 8.17 16.22
CA LEU A 281 9.58 9.47 16.69
C LEU A 281 9.16 9.74 18.14
N LYS A 282 7.94 9.33 18.54
CA LYS A 282 7.46 9.43 19.93
C LYS A 282 8.29 8.57 20.89
N GLU A 283 8.63 7.34 20.51
CA GLU A 283 9.49 6.47 21.31
C GLU A 283 10.86 7.11 21.56
N ILE A 284 11.47 7.67 20.50
CA ILE A 284 12.75 8.37 20.63
C ILE A 284 12.62 9.59 21.56
N ASN A 285 11.58 10.41 21.36
CA ASN A 285 11.35 11.59 22.20
C ASN A 285 11.13 11.23 23.68
N LYS A 286 10.48 10.09 23.97
CA LYS A 286 10.32 9.59 25.34
C LYS A 286 11.68 9.29 25.99
N VAL A 287 12.56 8.59 25.29
CA VAL A 287 13.92 8.28 25.80
C VAL A 287 14.73 9.55 26.04
N LEU A 288 14.60 10.56 25.17
CA LEU A 288 15.23 11.86 25.40
C LEU A 288 14.71 12.57 26.65
N GLY A 289 13.40 12.50 26.89
CA GLY A 289 12.78 13.05 28.10
C GLY A 289 13.28 12.38 29.38
N GLU A 290 13.44 11.05 29.36
CA GLU A 290 13.98 10.29 30.48
C GLU A 290 15.44 10.68 30.81
N ILE A 291 16.29 10.88 29.79
CA ILE A 291 17.68 11.34 29.98
C ILE A 291 17.70 12.77 30.53
N LYS A 292 16.84 13.67 30.00
CA LYS A 292 16.71 15.05 30.52
C LYS A 292 16.37 15.09 32.00
N GLN A 293 15.46 14.23 32.44
CA GLN A 293 15.07 14.14 33.84
C GLN A 293 16.20 13.57 34.71
N GLY A 294 16.86 12.50 34.25
CA GLY A 294 17.99 11.87 34.95
C GLY A 294 19.17 12.82 35.20
N GLU A 295 19.64 13.53 34.16
CA GLU A 295 20.72 14.53 34.29
C GLU A 295 20.32 15.69 35.22
N GLY A 296 19.04 16.11 35.19
CA GLY A 296 18.52 17.15 36.07
C GLY A 296 18.46 16.75 37.55
N SER A 297 18.20 15.48 37.86
CA SER A 297 18.25 14.94 39.22
C SER A 297 19.68 14.80 39.76
N GLU A 298 20.64 14.35 38.95
CA GLU A 298 22.05 14.24 39.38
C GLU A 298 22.70 15.61 39.60
N ALA A 299 22.40 16.60 38.75
CA ALA A 299 22.89 17.97 38.92
C ALA A 299 22.35 18.62 40.20
N LYS A 300 21.08 18.36 40.56
CA LYS A 300 20.49 18.83 41.82
C LYS A 300 21.05 18.11 43.04
N ALA A 301 21.39 16.82 42.93
CA ALA A 301 21.99 16.06 44.02
C ALA A 301 23.45 16.46 44.31
N LYS A 302 24.20 16.94 43.30
CA LYS A 302 25.58 17.44 43.46
C LYS A 302 25.67 18.91 43.91
N ALA A 303 24.55 19.64 43.90
CA ALA A 303 24.48 21.05 44.29
C ALA A 303 24.02 21.26 45.74
N ASN A 304 23.64 20.19 46.44
CA ASN A 304 23.33 20.15 47.88
C ASN A 304 24.44 19.41 48.63
#